data_AF-A0A9J6DN80-F1
#
_entry.id   AF-A0A9J6DN80-F1
#
_cell.length_a   1.000
_cell.length_b   1.000
_cell.length_c   1.000
_cell.angle_alpha   90.00
_cell.angle_beta   90.00
_cell.angle_gamma   90.00
#
_symmetry.space_group_name_H-M   'P 1'
#
loop_
_entity.id
_entity.type
_entity.pdbx_description
1 polymer ?
#
loop_
_entity_poly.entity_id
_entity_poly.type
_entity_poly.pdbx_seq_one_letter_code
_entity_poly.pdbx_strand_id
1 'polypeptide(L)'
;MVCLGTLQHLKDKFGKGCSIKFLLRDNANIPLQEILKAVDKVFPGMTVLNLAEEKIEIRTRERLPWSVLFNNIESLDKDFAFEGVLASDTTLEQLFIEFAEKGQNEKELQSTRSSAALALSATASVAPA
;
A
#
# COMPACT_ATOMS: atom_id res chain seq x y z
N MET A 1 12.73 -2.61 14.54
CA MET A 1 13.44 -1.57 13.75
C MET A 1 13.74 -0.40 14.67
N VAL A 2 15.00 0.06 14.71
CA VAL A 2 15.43 1.21 15.53
C VAL A 2 15.71 2.37 14.58
N CYS A 3 14.92 3.43 14.66
CA CYS A 3 15.15 4.64 13.87
C CYS A 3 15.85 5.69 14.75
N LEU A 4 17.09 6.03 14.42
CA LEU A 4 17.88 7.08 15.09
C LEU A 4 18.00 8.28 14.15
N GLY A 5 17.52 9.46 14.57
CA GLY A 5 17.58 10.70 13.81
C GLY A 5 16.52 11.73 14.22
N THR A 6 16.62 12.96 13.71
CA THR A 6 15.61 14.00 13.92
C THR A 6 14.35 13.72 13.10
N LEU A 7 13.20 14.25 13.52
CA LEU A 7 11.90 14.05 12.87
C LEU A 7 11.95 14.32 11.36
N GLN A 8 12.66 15.36 10.95
CA GLN A 8 12.83 15.73 9.55
C GLN A 8 13.67 14.71 8.76
N HIS A 9 14.68 14.11 9.38
CA HIS A 9 15.48 13.04 8.78
C HIS A 9 14.66 11.76 8.55
N LEU A 10 13.75 11.42 9.48
CA LEU A 10 12.83 10.31 9.28
C LEU A 10 11.82 10.60 8.15
N LYS A 11 11.31 11.84 8.05
CA LYS A 11 10.43 12.26 6.94
C LYS A 11 11.11 12.10 5.59
N ASP A 12 12.34 12.59 5.44
CA ASP A 12 13.04 12.52 4.15
C ASP A 12 13.44 11.08 3.79
N LYS A 13 13.75 10.25 4.80
CA LYS A 13 14.18 8.87 4.59
C LYS A 13 13.00 7.91 4.34
N PHE A 14 11.89 8.09 5.04
CA PHE A 14 10.77 7.15 5.05
C PHE A 14 9.45 7.73 4.52
N GLY A 15 9.24 9.04 4.59
CA GLY A 15 8.05 9.75 4.09
C GLY A 15 8.13 10.12 2.62
N LYS A 16 8.67 9.21 1.81
CA LYS A 16 8.66 9.38 0.35
C LYS A 16 7.26 9.02 -0.16
N GLY A 17 6.70 9.91 -0.98
CA GLY A 17 5.39 9.73 -1.58
C GLY A 17 4.31 10.67 -1.06
N CYS A 18 3.20 10.69 -1.78
CA CYS A 18 1.98 11.40 -1.42
C CYS A 18 0.85 10.37 -1.23
N SER A 19 -0.04 10.62 -0.27
CA SER A 19 -1.28 9.87 -0.12
C SER A 19 -2.36 10.52 -0.97
N ILE A 20 -3.12 9.71 -1.69
CA ILE A 20 -4.23 10.16 -2.53
C ILE A 20 -5.46 9.32 -2.17
N LYS A 21 -6.56 10.01 -1.87
CA LYS A 21 -7.85 9.42 -1.54
C LYS A 21 -8.87 9.85 -2.58
N PHE A 22 -9.46 8.88 -3.26
CA PHE A 22 -10.56 9.05 -4.19
C PHE A 22 -11.86 8.67 -3.49
N LEU A 23 -12.84 9.56 -3.51
CA LEU A 23 -14.21 9.29 -3.09
C LEU A 23 -15.02 8.88 -4.33
N LEU A 24 -15.65 7.72 -4.25
CA LEU A 24 -16.41 7.13 -5.33
C LEU A 24 -17.88 7.49 -5.18
N ARG A 25 -18.58 7.65 -6.30
CA ARG A 25 -20.03 7.85 -6.27
C ARG A 25 -20.73 6.51 -6.04
N ASP A 26 -21.75 6.50 -5.19
CA ASP A 26 -22.60 5.33 -4.90
C ASP A 26 -23.24 4.68 -6.15
N ASN A 27 -23.40 5.43 -7.25
CA ASN A 27 -24.04 4.95 -8.49
C ASN A 27 -23.05 4.65 -9.62
N ALA A 28 -21.75 4.63 -9.34
CA ALA A 28 -20.75 4.23 -10.33
C ALA A 28 -20.85 2.70 -10.52
N ASN A 29 -21.52 2.25 -11.58
CA ASN A 29 -21.52 0.84 -12.02
C ASN A 29 -20.13 0.34 -12.51
N ILE A 30 -19.06 1.01 -12.10
CA ILE A 30 -17.68 0.73 -12.49
C ILE A 30 -17.07 -0.15 -11.40
N PRO A 31 -16.58 -1.35 -11.73
CA PRO A 31 -15.98 -2.20 -10.72
C PRO A 31 -14.68 -1.58 -10.18
N LEU A 32 -14.48 -1.64 -8.86
CA LEU A 32 -13.28 -1.13 -8.18
C LEU A 32 -11.96 -1.59 -8.81
N GLN A 33 -11.94 -2.83 -9.33
CA GLN A 33 -10.80 -3.40 -10.04
C GLN A 33 -10.39 -2.61 -11.29
N GLU A 34 -11.34 -2.05 -12.03
CA GLU A 34 -11.04 -1.24 -13.22
C GLU A 34 -10.44 0.10 -12.83
N ILE A 35 -11.01 0.73 -11.79
CA ILE A 35 -10.49 1.98 -11.24
C ILE A 35 -9.06 1.75 -10.75
N LEU A 36 -8.81 0.71 -9.95
CA LEU A 36 -7.47 0.38 -9.46
C LEU A 36 -6.46 0.12 -10.58
N LYS A 37 -6.86 -0.57 -11.65
CA LYS A 37 -5.99 -0.79 -12.82
C LYS A 37 -5.65 0.52 -13.53
N ALA A 38 -6.59 1.44 -13.66
CA ALA A 38 -6.32 2.74 -14.26
C ALA A 38 -5.41 3.60 -13.37
N VAL A 39 -5.69 3.61 -12.07
CA VAL A 39 -4.87 4.33 -11.09
C VAL A 39 -3.45 3.75 -11.04
N ASP A 40 -3.26 2.44 -11.11
CA ASP A 40 -1.93 1.79 -11.15
C ASP A 40 -1.14 2.16 -12.41
N LYS A 41 -1.82 2.31 -13.56
CA LYS A 41 -1.18 2.79 -14.80
C LYS A 41 -0.69 4.24 -14.68
N VAL A 42 -1.44 5.08 -13.98
CA VAL A 42 -1.11 6.51 -13.81
C VAL A 42 -0.06 6.72 -12.70
N PHE A 43 -0.13 5.90 -11.64
CA PHE A 43 0.78 5.94 -10.50
C PHE A 43 1.50 4.58 -10.33
N PRO A 44 2.47 4.27 -11.19
CA PRO A 44 3.11 2.97 -11.19
C PRO A 44 3.87 2.71 -9.89
N GLY A 45 3.68 1.51 -9.34
CA GLY A 45 4.33 1.10 -8.08
C GLY A 45 3.73 1.78 -6.85
N MET A 46 2.51 2.32 -6.96
CA MET A 46 1.73 2.76 -5.80
C MET A 46 1.43 1.61 -4.85
N THR A 47 1.16 1.94 -3.59
CA THR A 47 0.65 1.00 -2.58
C THR A 47 -0.79 1.34 -2.28
N VAL A 48 -1.68 0.35 -2.33
CA VAL A 48 -3.06 0.52 -1.86
C VAL A 48 -3.06 0.47 -0.33
N LEU A 49 -3.59 1.51 0.30
CA LEU A 49 -3.70 1.63 1.75
C LEU A 49 -5.07 1.21 2.26
N ASN A 50 -6.13 1.62 1.56
CA ASN A 50 -7.51 1.29 1.92
C ASN A 50 -8.34 1.14 0.64
N LEU A 51 -9.18 0.11 0.63
CA LEU A 51 -10.10 -0.17 -0.47
C LEU A 51 -11.47 -0.48 0.13
N ALA A 52 -12.44 0.38 -0.15
CA ALA A 52 -13.84 0.20 0.21
C ALA A 52 -14.73 0.54 -1.00
N GLU A 53 -16.02 0.23 -0.91
CA GLU A 53 -16.99 0.49 -1.99
C GLU A 53 -17.10 1.99 -2.32
N GLU A 54 -16.97 2.84 -1.30
CA GLU A 54 -17.13 4.30 -1.38
C GLU A 54 -15.81 5.08 -1.55
N LYS A 55 -14.65 4.42 -1.37
CA LYS A 55 -13.35 5.12 -1.39
C LYS A 55 -12.17 4.22 -1.70
N ILE A 56 -11.17 4.82 -2.35
CA ILE A 56 -9.86 4.22 -2.62
C ILE A 56 -8.79 5.13 -2.05
N GLU A 57 -7.90 4.60 -1.22
CA GLU A 57 -6.75 5.31 -0.68
C GLU A 57 -5.46 4.63 -1.13
N ILE A 58 -4.59 5.39 -1.78
CA ILE A 58 -3.30 4.94 -2.30
C ILE A 58 -2.17 5.82 -1.79
N ARG A 59 -0.95 5.29 -1.86
CA ARG A 59 0.28 6.06 -1.68
C ARG A 59 1.19 5.89 -2.88
N THR A 60 1.70 7.00 -3.42
CA THR A 60 2.71 6.97 -4.48
C THR A 60 4.07 6.53 -3.93
N ARG A 61 4.88 5.87 -4.76
CA ARG A 61 6.23 5.43 -4.35
C ARG A 61 7.17 6.59 -4.04
N GLU A 62 7.03 7.67 -4.78
CA GLU A 62 7.88 8.86 -4.70
C GLU A 62 7.02 10.13 -4.66
N ARG A 63 7.61 11.20 -4.15
CA ARG A 63 6.95 12.50 -4.11
C ARG A 63 6.91 13.07 -5.53
N LEU A 64 5.70 13.30 -6.02
CA LEU A 64 5.48 13.95 -7.31
C LEU A 64 5.33 15.46 -7.10
N PRO A 65 5.78 16.30 -8.04
CA PRO A 65 5.38 17.71 -8.07
C PRO A 65 3.85 17.81 -8.11
N TRP A 66 3.28 18.75 -7.36
CA TRP A 66 1.84 18.95 -7.30
C TRP A 66 1.20 19.12 -8.68
N SER A 67 1.87 19.80 -9.61
CA SER A 67 1.41 19.95 -10.99
C SER A 67 1.22 18.61 -11.70
N VAL A 68 2.18 17.70 -11.57
CA VAL A 68 2.12 16.35 -12.17
C VAL A 68 1.04 15.52 -11.49
N LEU A 69 0.99 15.57 -10.16
CA LEU A 69 0.01 14.83 -9.37
C LEU A 69 -1.43 15.24 -9.73
N PHE A 70 -1.72 16.54 -9.78
CA PHE A 70 -3.05 17.03 -10.12
C PHE A 70 -3.41 16.77 -11.57
N ASN A 71 -2.48 16.90 -12.53
CA ASN A 71 -2.74 16.54 -13.93
C ASN A 71 -3.11 15.05 -14.07
N ASN A 72 -2.41 14.18 -13.34
CA ASN A 72 -2.68 12.75 -13.32
C ASN A 72 -4.05 12.44 -12.71
N ILE A 73 -4.41 13.09 -11.61
CA ILE A 73 -5.73 12.97 -10.97
C ILE A 73 -6.82 13.44 -11.92
N GLU A 74 -6.65 14.59 -12.57
CA GLU A 74 -7.63 15.15 -13.52
C GLU A 74 -7.86 14.22 -14.72
N SER A 75 -6.81 13.53 -15.15
CA SER A 75 -6.91 12.53 -16.23
C SER A 75 -7.79 11.35 -15.82
N LEU A 76 -7.66 10.87 -14.58
CA LEU A 76 -8.51 9.82 -14.03
C LEU A 76 -9.94 10.31 -13.78
N ASP A 77 -10.10 11.54 -13.31
CA ASP A 77 -11.42 12.11 -13.01
C ASP A 77 -12.28 12.27 -14.27
N LYS A 78 -11.67 12.45 -15.45
CA LYS A 78 -12.39 12.44 -16.74
C LYS A 78 -13.04 11.10 -17.06
N ASP A 79 -12.40 9.99 -16.67
CA ASP A 79 -12.87 8.64 -16.97
C ASP A 79 -13.83 8.10 -15.90
N PHE A 80 -13.58 8.41 -14.63
CA PHE A 80 -14.31 7.82 -13.50
C PHE A 80 -15.25 8.79 -12.79
N ALA A 81 -15.08 10.10 -13.01
CA ALA A 81 -15.89 11.15 -12.44
C ALA A 81 -16.07 10.97 -10.92
N PHE A 82 -14.98 11.14 -10.17
CA PHE A 82 -15.00 10.94 -8.72
C PHE A 82 -15.96 11.93 -8.05
N GLU A 83 -16.39 11.61 -6.84
CA GLU A 83 -17.15 12.56 -6.01
C GLU A 83 -16.21 13.63 -5.43
N GLY A 84 -15.00 13.22 -5.06
CA GLY A 84 -13.98 14.11 -4.56
C GLY A 84 -12.62 13.42 -4.49
N VAL A 85 -11.57 14.23 -4.49
CA VAL A 85 -10.19 13.74 -4.35
C VAL A 85 -9.47 14.55 -3.29
N LEU A 86 -8.81 13.86 -2.36
CA LEU A 86 -7.95 14.45 -1.36
C LEU A 86 -6.53 13.94 -1.57
N ALA A 87 -5.59 14.86 -1.75
CA ALA A 87 -4.17 14.55 -1.85
C ALA A 87 -3.39 15.25 -0.75
N SER A 88 -2.49 14.52 -0.09
CA SER A 88 -1.65 15.05 0.98
C SER A 88 -0.24 14.46 0.93
N ASP A 89 0.73 15.21 1.45
CA ASP A 89 2.05 14.63 1.72
C ASP A 89 1.91 13.49 2.75
N THR A 90 2.73 12.45 2.61
CA THR A 90 2.74 11.34 3.58
C THR A 90 3.30 11.83 4.92
N THR A 91 2.58 11.58 6.02
CA THR A 91 3.02 11.98 7.37
C THR A 91 3.85 10.88 8.04
N LEU A 92 4.61 11.24 9.07
CA LEU A 92 5.38 10.24 9.83
C LEU A 92 4.49 9.30 10.61
N GLU A 93 3.36 9.81 11.08
CA GLU A 93 2.34 9.06 11.79
C GLU A 93 1.81 7.92 10.92
N GLN A 94 1.55 8.20 9.63
CA GLN A 94 1.08 7.19 8.67
C GLN A 94 2.11 6.08 8.45
N LEU A 95 3.40 6.44 8.36
CA LEU A 95 4.48 5.47 8.23
C LEU A 95 4.67 4.65 9.49
N PHE A 96 4.53 5.29 10.65
CA PHE A 96 4.67 4.61 11.95
C PHE A 96 3.58 3.56 12.14
N ILE A 97 2.33 3.85 11.75
CA ILE A 97 1.22 2.89 11.73
C ILE A 97 1.56 1.72 10.80
N GLU A 98 1.97 1.99 9.56
CA GLU A 98 2.36 0.93 8.62
C GLU A 98 3.54 0.08 9.11
N PHE A 99 4.53 0.68 9.77
CA PHE A 99 5.64 -0.06 10.35
C PHE A 99 5.20 -0.93 11.53
N ALA A 100 4.27 -0.44 12.35
CA ALA A 100 3.69 -1.21 13.45
C ALA A 100 2.89 -2.42 12.93
N GLU A 101 2.08 -2.22 11.88
CA GLU A 101 1.31 -3.28 11.23
C GLU A 101 2.21 -4.33 10.55
N LYS A 102 3.26 -3.89 9.84
CA LYS A 102 4.25 -4.81 9.23
C LYS A 102 5.05 -5.58 10.28
N GLY A 103 5.38 -4.96 11.41
CA GLY A 103 6.07 -5.61 12.53
C GLY A 103 5.26 -6.70 13.23
N GLN A 104 3.94 -6.69 13.10
CA GLN A 104 3.07 -7.77 13.59
C GLN A 104 3.03 -8.96 12.62
N ASN A 105 3.01 -8.72 11.30
CA ASN A 105 3.03 -9.78 10.28
C ASN A 105 4.34 -10.58 10.23
N GLU A 106 5.48 -10.00 10.58
CA GLU A 106 6.77 -10.71 10.56
C GLU A 106 6.92 -11.73 11.71
N LYS A 107 6.15 -11.60 12.79
CA LYS A 107 6.10 -12.61 13.86
C LYS A 107 5.34 -13.87 13.45
N GLU A 108 4.40 -13.78 12.51
CA GLU A 108 3.59 -14.91 12.04
C GLU A 108 4.33 -15.75 10.97
N LEU A 109 5.19 -15.13 10.15
CA LEU A 109 6.03 -15.84 9.18
C LEU A 109 7.19 -16.62 9.82
N GLN A 110 7.64 -16.24 11.03
CA GLN A 110 8.66 -16.98 11.78
C GLN A 110 8.06 -18.17 12.55
N SER A 111 6.81 -18.08 13.01
CA SER A 111 6.11 -19.21 13.66
C SER A 111 5.82 -20.36 12.69
N THR A 112 5.41 -20.06 11.46
CA THR A 112 5.10 -21.07 10.41
C THR A 112 6.34 -21.72 9.78
N ARG A 113 7.47 -21.02 9.68
CA ARG A 113 8.76 -21.62 9.26
C ARG A 113 9.34 -22.59 10.29
N SER A 114 9.14 -22.34 11.57
CA SER A 114 9.64 -23.22 12.63
C SER A 114 8.86 -24.55 12.70
N SER A 115 7.58 -24.55 12.35
CA SER A 115 6.76 -25.77 12.30
C SER A 115 6.96 -26.59 11.02
N ALA A 116 7.24 -25.95 9.88
CA ALA A 116 7.52 -26.65 8.62
C ALA A 116 8.91 -27.34 8.59
N ALA A 117 9.90 -26.79 9.29
CA ALA A 117 11.24 -27.38 9.38
C ALA A 117 11.28 -28.69 10.19
N LEU A 118 10.39 -28.87 11.17
CA LEU A 118 10.31 -30.10 11.99
C LEU A 118 9.60 -31.27 11.27
N ALA A 119 8.74 -30.99 10.29
CA ALA A 119 8.00 -32.03 9.56
C ALA A 119 8.82 -32.71 8.45
N LEU A 120 9.87 -32.04 7.93
CA LEU A 120 10.68 -32.55 6.82
C LEU A 120 11.77 -33.55 7.25
N SER A 121 12.10 -33.66 8.55
CA SER A 121 13.11 -34.60 9.05
C SER A 121 12.56 -35.99 9.40
N ALA A 122 11.24 -36.22 9.32
CA ALA A 122 10.61 -37.44 9.83
C ALA A 122 10.28 -38.52 8.78
N THR A 123 10.65 -38.35 7.50
CA THR A 123 10.33 -39.31 6.43
C THR A 123 11.58 -39.85 5.73
N ALA A 124 12.48 -40.49 6.49
CA ALA A 124 13.56 -41.28 5.92
C ALA A 124 13.84 -42.53 6.75
N SER A 125 12.83 -43.40 6.92
CA SER A 125 13.05 -44.79 7.27
C SER A 125 11.78 -45.61 7.04
N VAL A 126 11.60 -46.17 5.84
CA VAL A 126 11.05 -47.52 5.61
C VAL A 126 11.50 -47.96 4.22
N ALA A 127 12.40 -48.94 4.16
CA ALA A 127 12.64 -49.76 2.98
C ALA A 127 11.84 -51.05 3.13
N PRO A 128 11.24 -51.58 2.05
CA PRO A 128 10.98 -53.01 1.97
C PRO A 128 11.87 -53.66 0.89
N ALA A 129 12.40 -54.82 1.25
CA ALA A 129 12.93 -55.82 0.34
C ALA A 129 11.78 -56.72 -0.16
#